data_AF-A0A158RBI9-F1
#
_entry.id   AF-A0A158RBI9-F1
#
_cell.length_a   1.000
_cell.length_b   1.000
_cell.length_c   1.000
_cell.angle_alpha   90.00
_cell.angle_beta   90.00
_cell.angle_gamma   90.00
#
_symmetry.space_group_name_H-M   'P 1'
#
loop_
_entity.id
_entity.type
_entity.pdbx_description
1 polymer ?
#
loop_
_entity_poly.entity_id
_entity_poly.type
_entity_poly.pdbx_seq_one_letter_code
_entity_poly.pdbx_strand_id
1 'polypeptide(L)'
;MAAISTACSKCIIYVKELRAQDATNKILHQQIEELKNKVKLLNDTNDKVLEKLSDRLMKLEDYNVKMNDLEKQLQYVVGQREIKRFSRREVNSFTDKDVKHIHPQLVLKDKKIIELNNMVLEKEKQILDLQEMCREQKELVQAKAKASHIMQQRLVDLESRTTREGSTETETAYLFDSSVLSSRPQKEYQRDSASPGCAVQLKIGGSGSPPPVDPSEEYSSIAQDNIHEDIDGDDANVTSCSFQKKKQRKKVTFFLPPQKEFRDGKCFFSIFGKDVDDDIAQAIIDLTTENDQLRKTIQKMETCADDTRNQICQLQIQLDEANRESRNQVLKARASMQSKVRDLEDKIASLTADHAVETKLLNAATETLKADREWTMEENTRLLELLDSRQEKLQDAWEAIDKKGKEYDKIRSKLLNDRALIVRLGDDLEKVQGTANALLEQKISILDDVERLKEALEAQDQYIDLLEKDTVIYENHIGLLRDSLGASKIEKRELIKSKVSDAKLKALEQEKDKIKRRRNG
;
A
#
# COMPACT_ATOMS: atom_id res chain seq x y z
N MET A 1 4.30 11.48 98.71
CA MET A 1 4.62 12.91 98.46
C MET A 1 4.64 13.08 96.95
N ALA A 2 3.82 13.92 96.32
CA ALA A 2 3.53 15.33 96.60
C ALA A 2 4.72 16.25 96.25
N ALA A 3 4.99 16.36 94.94
CA ALA A 3 5.82 17.41 94.34
C ALA A 3 5.00 18.06 93.23
N ILE A 4 4.01 18.87 93.61
CA ILE A 4 3.23 19.68 92.66
C ILE A 4 4.15 20.81 92.17
N SER A 5 4.97 20.52 91.17
CA SER A 5 5.66 21.57 90.42
C SER A 5 4.60 22.33 89.62
N THR A 6 4.13 23.43 90.19
CA THR A 6 3.20 24.37 89.57
C THR A 6 3.87 25.02 88.37
N ALA A 7 3.83 24.33 87.23
CA ALA A 7 4.31 24.85 85.95
C ALA A 7 3.65 26.22 85.72
N CYS A 8 4.46 27.28 85.81
CA CYS A 8 3.95 28.65 85.87
C CYS A 8 3.04 28.91 84.67
N SER A 9 1.83 29.44 84.91
CA SER A 9 0.84 29.64 83.85
C SER A 9 1.40 30.47 82.69
N LYS A 10 2.23 31.47 83.00
CA LYS A 10 2.99 32.27 82.01
C LYS A 10 3.92 31.41 81.15
N CYS A 11 4.61 30.42 81.73
CA CYS A 11 5.45 29.48 80.97
C CYS A 11 4.63 28.52 80.09
N ILE A 12 3.46 28.07 80.55
CA ILE A 12 2.55 27.25 79.72
C ILE A 12 2.03 28.06 78.52
N ILE A 13 1.66 29.33 78.74
CA ILE A 13 1.25 30.26 77.68
C ILE A 13 2.41 30.50 76.70
N TYR A 14 3.59 30.87 77.21
CA TYR A 14 4.78 31.11 76.40
C TYR A 14 5.19 29.89 75.54
N VAL A 15 5.09 28.67 76.07
CA VAL A 15 5.35 27.44 75.29
C VAL A 15 4.27 27.17 74.23
N LYS A 16 3.02 27.58 74.45
CA LYS A 16 1.97 27.54 73.41
C LYS A 16 2.23 28.59 72.33
N GLU A 17 2.63 29.80 72.71
CA GLU A 17 3.01 30.89 71.79
C GLU A 17 4.22 30.49 70.94
N LEU A 18 5.28 29.92 71.53
CA LEU A 18 6.42 29.39 70.77
C LEU A 18 6.01 28.32 69.75
N ARG A 19 5.10 27.41 70.12
CA ARG A 19 4.60 26.36 69.21
C ARG A 19 3.72 26.93 68.10
N ALA A 20 2.94 27.98 68.38
CA ALA A 20 2.20 28.71 67.35
C ALA A 20 3.15 29.43 66.38
N GLN A 21 4.20 30.10 66.90
CA GLN A 21 5.23 30.75 66.09
C GLN A 21 6.03 29.76 65.24
N ASP A 22 6.42 28.61 65.79
CA ASP A 22 7.07 27.51 65.07
C ASP A 22 6.16 26.94 63.95
N ALA A 23 4.86 26.78 64.21
CA ALA A 23 3.89 26.38 63.20
C ALA A 23 3.76 27.43 62.07
N THR A 24 3.65 28.73 62.39
CA THR A 24 3.64 29.79 61.36
C THR A 24 4.95 29.87 60.60
N ASN A 25 6.09 29.69 61.28
CA ASN A 25 7.40 29.67 60.63
C ASN A 25 7.51 28.51 59.63
N LYS A 26 7.00 27.32 59.96
CA LYS A 26 6.97 26.17 59.03
C LYS A 26 6.13 26.43 57.78
N ILE A 27 4.97 27.06 57.94
CA ILE A 27 4.12 27.49 56.80
C ILE A 27 4.85 28.52 55.94
N LEU A 28 5.51 29.51 56.54
CA LEU A 28 6.29 30.52 55.82
C LEU A 28 7.49 29.90 55.07
N HIS A 29 8.22 28.95 55.67
CA HIS A 29 9.30 28.24 54.98
C HIS A 29 8.79 27.43 53.77
N GLN A 30 7.63 26.79 53.90
CA GLN A 30 6.99 26.07 52.79
C GLN A 30 6.60 27.03 51.64
N GLN A 31 6.03 28.19 51.96
CA GLN A 31 5.69 29.23 50.97
C GLN A 31 6.95 29.82 50.30
N ILE A 32 8.03 30.03 51.05
CA ILE A 32 9.32 30.51 50.51
C ILE A 32 9.90 29.50 49.52
N GLU A 33 9.90 28.20 49.85
CA GLU A 33 10.42 27.16 48.95
C GLU A 33 9.51 26.97 47.71
N GLU A 34 8.19 27.14 47.84
CA GLU A 34 7.27 27.15 46.69
C GLU A 34 7.53 28.35 45.75
N LEU A 35 7.71 29.56 46.31
CA LEU A 35 8.05 30.76 45.55
C LEU A 35 9.41 30.64 44.87
N LYS A 36 10.42 30.07 45.56
CA LYS A 36 11.75 29.79 45.02
C LYS A 36 11.71 28.81 43.85
N ASN A 37 10.87 27.77 43.93
CA ASN A 37 10.65 26.84 42.81
C ASN A 37 9.92 27.51 41.63
N LYS A 38 8.94 28.40 41.90
CA LYS A 38 8.29 29.23 40.87
C LYS A 38 9.27 30.18 40.18
N VAL A 39 10.14 30.86 40.93
CA VAL A 39 11.21 31.73 40.39
C VAL A 39 12.19 30.92 39.53
N LYS A 40 12.61 29.74 39.99
CA LYS A 40 13.48 28.86 39.19
C LYS A 40 12.81 28.46 37.87
N LEU A 41 11.55 28.02 37.91
CA LEU A 41 10.81 27.64 36.70
C LEU A 41 10.67 28.83 35.73
N LEU A 42 10.43 30.05 36.24
CA LEU A 42 10.37 31.26 35.43
C LEU A 42 11.72 31.55 34.76
N ASN A 43 12.84 31.46 35.47
CA ASN A 43 14.18 31.59 34.89
C ASN A 43 14.43 30.51 33.82
N ASP A 44 14.15 29.23 34.12
CA ASP A 44 14.26 28.10 33.20
C ASP A 44 13.38 28.27 31.92
N THR A 45 12.33 29.11 31.96
CA THR A 45 11.54 29.49 30.78
C THR A 45 12.05 30.75 30.08
N ASN A 46 12.58 31.72 30.82
CA ASN A 46 13.15 32.95 30.30
C ASN A 46 14.41 32.65 29.46
N ASP A 47 15.28 31.78 29.96
CA ASP A 47 16.51 31.39 29.25
C ASP A 47 16.20 30.69 27.92
N LYS A 48 15.16 29.84 27.88
CA LYS A 48 14.63 29.22 26.65
C LYS A 48 13.95 30.20 25.70
N VAL A 49 13.55 31.38 26.17
CA VAL A 49 13.06 32.48 25.32
C VAL A 49 14.22 33.30 24.78
N LEU A 50 15.23 33.60 25.61
CA LEU A 50 16.47 34.28 25.20
C LEU A 50 17.23 33.47 24.14
N GLU A 51 17.35 32.15 24.32
CA GLU A 51 17.92 31.23 23.34
C GLU A 51 17.19 31.34 21.99
N LYS A 52 15.86 31.21 21.98
CA LYS A 52 15.03 31.33 20.76
C LYS A 52 15.05 32.72 20.12
N LEU A 53 15.30 33.78 20.89
CA LEU A 53 15.48 35.14 20.38
C LEU A 53 16.86 35.30 19.72
N SER A 54 17.92 34.80 20.35
CA SER A 54 19.27 34.74 19.76
C SER A 54 19.27 33.97 18.43
N ASP A 55 18.65 32.79 18.44
CA ASP A 55 18.46 31.91 17.29
C ASP A 55 17.68 32.57 16.13
N ARG A 56 16.86 33.59 16.44
CA ARG A 56 16.08 34.36 15.48
C ARG A 56 16.79 35.64 15.02
N LEU A 57 17.62 36.24 15.87
CA LEU A 57 18.52 37.34 15.51
C LEU A 57 19.57 36.86 14.51
N MET A 58 20.26 35.74 14.80
CA MET A 58 21.21 35.12 13.87
C MET A 58 20.60 34.92 12.47
N LYS A 59 19.37 34.40 12.40
CA LYS A 59 18.66 34.18 11.12
C LYS A 59 18.30 35.50 10.41
N LEU A 60 18.00 36.57 11.15
CA LEU A 60 17.75 37.90 10.58
C LEU A 60 19.05 38.55 10.06
N GLU A 61 20.17 38.37 10.75
CA GLU A 61 21.49 38.81 10.26
C GLU A 61 21.88 38.04 8.98
N ASP A 62 21.63 36.73 8.94
CA ASP A 62 21.82 35.87 7.77
C ASP A 62 20.99 36.34 6.56
N TYR A 63 19.75 36.80 6.78
CA TYR A 63 18.91 37.41 5.74
C TYR A 63 19.40 38.81 5.36
N ASN A 64 19.87 39.62 6.32
CA ASN A 64 20.42 40.95 6.06
C ASN A 64 21.70 40.88 5.22
N VAL A 65 22.59 39.92 5.47
CA VAL A 65 23.79 39.66 4.64
C VAL A 65 23.39 39.28 3.22
N LYS A 66 22.41 38.39 3.05
CA LYS A 66 21.87 38.01 1.72
C LYS A 66 21.20 39.18 1.00
N MET A 67 20.47 40.03 1.72
CA MET A 67 19.87 41.25 1.17
C MET A 67 20.94 42.24 0.72
N ASN A 68 21.97 42.50 1.53
CA ASN A 68 23.10 43.36 1.16
C ASN A 68 23.89 42.82 -0.05
N ASP A 69 24.01 41.50 -0.21
CA ASP A 69 24.64 40.90 -1.38
C ASP A 69 23.78 41.07 -2.64
N LEU A 70 22.47 40.80 -2.55
CA LEU A 70 21.53 41.06 -3.64
C LEU A 70 21.45 42.55 -4.02
N GLU A 71 21.52 43.46 -3.05
CA GLU A 71 21.61 44.91 -3.30
C GLU A 71 22.91 45.29 -3.99
N LYS A 72 24.06 44.71 -3.62
CA LYS A 72 25.33 44.91 -4.34
C LYS A 72 25.27 44.35 -5.77
N GLN A 73 24.67 43.18 -5.98
CA GLN A 73 24.45 42.62 -7.31
C GLN A 73 23.55 43.52 -8.15
N LEU A 74 22.44 44.02 -7.59
CA LEU A 74 21.55 44.98 -8.25
C LEU A 74 22.26 46.32 -8.53
N GLN A 75 23.06 46.83 -7.59
CA GLN A 75 23.79 48.09 -7.75
C GLN A 75 24.94 47.98 -8.76
N TYR A 76 25.56 46.80 -8.91
CA TYR A 76 26.48 46.51 -10.02
C TYR A 76 25.74 46.49 -11.37
N VAL A 77 24.60 45.79 -11.43
CA VAL A 77 23.75 45.68 -12.63
C VAL A 77 23.08 47.00 -13.02
N VAL A 78 22.87 47.92 -12.08
CA VAL A 78 22.36 49.29 -12.30
C VAL A 78 23.50 50.29 -12.54
N GLY A 79 24.67 50.10 -11.93
CA GLY A 79 25.86 50.94 -12.15
C GLY A 79 26.41 50.88 -13.57
N GLN A 80 26.16 49.78 -14.29
CA GLN A 80 26.42 49.69 -15.74
C GLN A 80 25.33 50.34 -16.62
N ARG A 81 24.27 50.92 -16.03
CA ARG A 81 23.13 51.51 -16.74
C ARG A 81 23.04 53.03 -16.55
N GLU A 82 23.85 53.78 -17.29
CA GLU A 82 23.49 55.19 -17.53
C GLU A 82 22.10 55.26 -18.20
N ILE A 83 21.23 56.11 -17.66
CA ILE A 83 19.79 56.08 -17.96
C ILE A 83 19.51 56.77 -19.31
N LYS A 84 19.64 56.03 -20.41
CA LYS A 84 19.01 56.35 -21.70
C LYS A 84 17.76 55.50 -21.90
N ARG A 85 16.69 56.13 -22.39
CA ARG A 85 15.39 55.48 -22.62
C ARG A 85 15.46 54.57 -23.84
N PHE A 86 15.70 53.28 -23.62
CA PHE A 86 15.72 52.27 -24.67
C PHE A 86 14.35 52.14 -25.38
N SER A 87 14.40 51.97 -26.69
CA SER A 87 13.25 51.79 -27.57
C SER A 87 12.77 50.33 -27.61
N ARG A 88 11.50 50.13 -27.97
CA ARG A 88 10.84 48.81 -27.98
C ARG A 88 11.55 47.74 -28.84
N ARG A 89 12.33 48.14 -29.85
CA ARG A 89 13.17 47.24 -30.67
C ARG A 89 14.40 46.73 -29.93
N GLU A 90 15.00 47.56 -29.08
CA GLU A 90 16.19 47.21 -28.31
C GLU A 90 15.84 46.22 -27.20
N VAL A 91 14.71 46.44 -26.51
CA VAL A 91 14.13 45.49 -25.53
C VAL A 91 13.99 44.08 -26.12
N ASN A 92 13.44 43.97 -27.33
CA ASN A 92 13.31 42.68 -28.02
C ASN A 92 14.69 42.07 -28.41
N SER A 93 15.73 42.90 -28.59
CA SER A 93 17.09 42.41 -28.83
C SER A 93 17.80 41.95 -27.55
N PHE A 94 17.42 42.50 -26.39
CA PHE A 94 17.92 42.05 -25.09
C PHE A 94 17.27 40.72 -24.70
N THR A 95 15.94 40.58 -24.81
CA THR A 95 15.28 39.29 -24.54
C THR A 95 15.75 38.19 -25.48
N ASP A 96 15.98 38.48 -26.77
CA ASP A 96 16.56 37.54 -27.72
C ASP A 96 18.01 37.13 -27.36
N LYS A 97 18.84 38.06 -26.88
CA LYS A 97 20.20 37.75 -26.38
C LYS A 97 20.18 36.92 -25.09
N ASP A 98 19.33 37.28 -24.13
CA ASP A 98 19.20 36.56 -22.86
C ASP A 98 18.67 35.14 -23.09
N VAL A 99 17.66 34.97 -23.95
CA VAL A 99 17.18 33.64 -24.38
C VAL A 99 18.30 32.85 -25.08
N LYS A 100 19.10 33.47 -25.95
CA LYS A 100 20.24 32.83 -26.61
C LYS A 100 21.39 32.46 -25.67
N HIS A 101 21.50 33.08 -24.49
CA HIS A 101 22.46 32.72 -23.45
C HIS A 101 21.91 31.69 -22.46
N ILE A 102 20.62 31.76 -22.12
CA ILE A 102 19.93 30.82 -21.23
C ILE A 102 19.72 29.46 -21.91
N HIS A 103 19.38 29.43 -23.20
CA HIS A 103 19.07 28.17 -23.91
C HIS A 103 20.23 27.17 -23.93
N PRO A 104 21.50 27.54 -24.22
CA PRO A 104 22.64 26.62 -24.07
C PRO A 104 22.85 26.12 -22.63
N GLN A 105 22.63 26.98 -21.62
CA GLN A 105 22.73 26.55 -20.21
C GLN A 105 21.60 25.58 -19.83
N LEU A 106 20.40 25.77 -20.38
CA LEU A 106 19.27 24.87 -20.19
C LEU A 106 19.58 23.49 -20.82
N VAL A 107 20.00 23.46 -22.10
CA VAL A 107 20.39 22.22 -22.80
C VAL A 107 21.53 21.47 -22.08
N LEU A 108 22.50 22.19 -21.50
CA LEU A 108 23.55 21.58 -20.68
C LEU A 108 23.01 20.98 -19.37
N LYS A 109 22.05 21.65 -18.71
CA LYS A 109 21.38 21.14 -17.50
C LYS A 109 20.49 19.96 -17.81
N ASP A 110 19.69 20.02 -18.88
CA ASP A 110 18.80 18.94 -19.31
C ASP A 110 19.59 17.69 -19.69
N LYS A 111 20.69 17.85 -20.45
CA LYS A 111 21.65 16.76 -20.70
C LYS A 111 22.20 16.19 -19.39
N LYS A 112 22.55 17.05 -18.42
CA LYS A 112 23.08 16.56 -17.13
C LYS A 112 22.03 15.86 -16.28
N ILE A 113 20.76 16.27 -16.35
CA ILE A 113 19.62 15.57 -15.74
C ILE A 113 19.45 14.19 -16.38
N ILE A 114 19.54 14.07 -17.71
CA ILE A 114 19.48 12.77 -18.40
C ILE A 114 20.66 11.86 -17.99
N GLU A 115 21.89 12.39 -17.92
CA GLU A 115 23.06 11.64 -17.43
C GLU A 115 22.87 11.14 -15.98
N LEU A 116 22.31 11.97 -15.10
CA LEU A 116 22.06 11.61 -13.70
C LEU A 116 20.91 10.61 -13.56
N ASN A 117 19.81 10.77 -14.33
CA ASN A 117 18.70 9.83 -14.32
C ASN A 117 19.13 8.44 -14.80
N ASN A 118 19.96 8.37 -15.85
CA ASN A 118 20.54 7.10 -16.32
C ASN A 118 21.42 6.45 -15.24
N MET A 119 22.17 7.25 -14.47
CA MET A 119 22.98 6.76 -13.34
C MET A 119 22.11 6.29 -12.17
N VAL A 120 20.97 6.94 -11.91
CA VAL A 120 19.98 6.51 -10.91
C VAL A 120 19.35 5.18 -11.31
N LEU A 121 18.87 5.03 -12.55
CA LEU A 121 18.27 3.78 -13.06
C LEU A 121 19.24 2.60 -12.97
N GLU A 122 20.51 2.79 -13.33
CA GLU A 122 21.55 1.76 -13.18
C GLU A 122 21.83 1.42 -11.70
N LYS A 123 21.68 2.38 -10.77
CA LYS A 123 21.80 2.13 -9.33
C LYS A 123 20.57 1.47 -8.73
N GLU A 124 19.37 1.81 -9.20
CA GLU A 124 18.12 1.14 -8.82
C GLU A 124 18.14 -0.32 -9.27
N LYS A 125 18.61 -0.60 -10.49
CA LYS A 125 18.85 -1.97 -10.96
C LYS A 125 19.85 -2.72 -10.07
N GLN A 126 21.01 -2.13 -9.78
CA GLN A 126 22.00 -2.75 -8.88
C GLN A 126 21.45 -3.01 -7.47
N ILE A 127 20.52 -2.18 -6.98
CA ILE A 127 19.81 -2.40 -5.72
C ILE A 127 18.83 -3.58 -5.82
N LEU A 128 18.10 -3.72 -6.92
CA LEU A 128 17.21 -4.87 -7.16
C LEU A 128 18.01 -6.19 -7.25
N ASP A 129 19.10 -6.20 -8.03
CA ASP A 129 20.00 -7.36 -8.15
C ASP A 129 20.56 -7.79 -6.77
N LEU A 130 20.95 -6.83 -5.93
CA LEU A 130 21.39 -7.07 -4.55
C LEU A 130 20.27 -7.56 -3.62
N GLN A 131 19.05 -7.02 -3.76
CA GLN A 131 17.89 -7.46 -2.98
C GLN A 131 17.49 -8.89 -3.31
N GLU A 132 17.61 -9.30 -4.58
CA GLU A 132 17.27 -10.66 -5.00
C GLU A 132 18.30 -11.69 -4.52
N MET A 133 19.61 -11.41 -4.62
CA MET A 133 20.63 -12.24 -3.95
C MET A 133 20.41 -12.33 -2.43
N CYS A 134 19.90 -11.26 -1.80
CA CYS A 134 19.52 -11.29 -0.38
C CYS A 134 18.22 -12.06 -0.09
N ARG A 135 17.41 -12.38 -1.10
CA ARG A 135 16.26 -13.30 -1.01
C ARG A 135 16.74 -14.75 -1.18
N GLU A 136 17.44 -15.03 -2.28
CA GLU A 136 18.04 -16.33 -2.58
C GLU A 136 18.87 -16.84 -1.39
N GLN A 137 19.71 -15.99 -0.79
CA GLN A 137 20.54 -16.39 0.35
C GLN A 137 19.71 -16.74 1.61
N LYS A 138 18.57 -16.09 1.84
CA LYS A 138 17.64 -16.45 2.93
C LYS A 138 16.95 -17.78 2.66
N GLU A 139 16.54 -18.01 1.41
CA GLU A 139 15.91 -19.27 1.00
C GLU A 139 16.90 -20.44 1.06
N LEU A 140 18.15 -20.23 0.63
CA LEU A 140 19.24 -21.19 0.77
C LEU A 140 19.52 -21.50 2.25
N VAL A 141 19.57 -20.50 3.13
CA VAL A 141 19.70 -20.71 4.58
C VAL A 141 18.50 -21.49 5.15
N GLN A 142 17.27 -21.20 4.71
CA GLN A 142 16.08 -21.93 5.15
C GLN A 142 16.07 -23.38 4.63
N ALA A 143 16.47 -23.61 3.38
CA ALA A 143 16.62 -24.94 2.78
C ALA A 143 17.73 -25.75 3.48
N LYS A 144 18.86 -25.12 3.80
CA LYS A 144 19.94 -25.72 4.60
C LYS A 144 19.48 -26.07 6.01
N ALA A 145 18.69 -25.22 6.67
CA ALA A 145 18.11 -25.50 7.98
C ALA A 145 17.12 -26.69 7.92
N LYS A 146 16.22 -26.71 6.92
CA LYS A 146 15.31 -27.84 6.66
C LYS A 146 16.08 -29.14 6.40
N ALA A 147 17.10 -29.11 5.55
CA ALA A 147 17.95 -30.27 5.25
C ALA A 147 18.72 -30.76 6.49
N SER A 148 19.30 -29.85 7.28
CA SER A 148 19.97 -30.18 8.53
C SER A 148 19.02 -30.80 9.56
N HIS A 149 17.78 -30.32 9.65
CA HIS A 149 16.76 -30.89 10.53
C HIS A 149 16.30 -32.27 10.05
N ILE A 150 16.14 -32.48 8.73
CA ILE A 150 15.87 -33.80 8.14
C ILE A 150 17.04 -34.75 8.41
N MET A 151 18.30 -34.32 8.27
CA MET A 151 19.48 -35.14 8.61
C MET A 151 19.50 -35.50 10.10
N GLN A 152 19.22 -34.56 10.99
CA GLN A 152 19.16 -34.80 12.43
C GLN A 152 18.02 -35.76 12.80
N GLN A 153 16.84 -35.60 12.21
CA GLN A 153 15.73 -36.53 12.37
C GLN A 153 16.09 -37.91 11.84
N ARG A 154 16.76 -38.02 10.67
CA ARG A 154 17.25 -39.30 10.14
C ARG A 154 18.30 -39.97 11.03
N LEU A 155 19.12 -39.20 11.74
CA LEU A 155 20.10 -39.73 12.68
C LEU A 155 19.40 -40.30 13.92
N VAL A 156 18.39 -39.60 14.46
CA VAL A 156 17.52 -40.10 15.54
C VAL A 156 16.65 -41.29 15.09
N ASP A 157 16.16 -41.29 13.83
CA ASP A 157 15.45 -42.43 13.21
C ASP A 157 16.36 -43.67 13.10
N LEU A 158 17.69 -43.48 12.94
CA LEU A 158 18.68 -44.55 12.91
C LEU A 158 18.97 -45.06 14.33
N GLU A 159 19.24 -44.17 15.29
CA GLU A 159 19.45 -44.52 16.71
C GLU A 159 18.25 -45.31 17.30
N SER A 160 17.03 -44.89 16.96
CA SER A 160 15.78 -45.56 17.36
C SER A 160 15.46 -46.83 16.55
N ARG A 161 16.14 -47.08 15.42
CA ARG A 161 16.10 -48.38 14.71
C ARG A 161 17.16 -49.35 15.24
N THR A 162 18.36 -48.87 15.56
CA THR A 162 19.44 -49.69 16.15
C THR A 162 19.13 -50.19 17.58
N THR A 163 18.05 -49.71 18.20
CA THR A 163 17.53 -50.24 19.47
C THR A 163 16.39 -51.27 19.29
N ARG A 164 16.02 -51.62 18.05
CA ARG A 164 14.91 -52.56 17.75
C ARG A 164 15.31 -53.81 16.94
N GLU A 165 16.47 -53.80 16.29
CA GLU A 165 17.08 -55.01 15.72
C GLU A 165 18.34 -55.40 16.52
N GLY A 166 18.68 -56.68 16.52
CA GLY A 166 19.44 -57.32 17.60
C GLY A 166 20.90 -56.88 17.76
N SER A 167 21.39 -56.94 18.99
CA SER A 167 22.77 -56.59 19.39
C SER A 167 23.84 -57.40 18.64
N THR A 168 24.75 -56.72 17.94
CA THR A 168 26.15 -57.14 17.79
C THR A 168 27.07 -55.93 17.60
N GLU A 169 27.82 -55.66 18.67
CA GLU A 169 29.15 -55.04 18.74
C GLU A 169 29.76 -54.38 17.49
N THR A 170 29.89 -53.05 17.50
CA THR A 170 31.18 -52.38 17.27
C THR A 170 31.19 -51.01 17.96
N GLU A 171 32.26 -50.67 18.68
CA GLU A 171 32.44 -49.33 19.25
C GLU A 171 32.93 -48.32 18.20
N THR A 172 32.37 -47.11 18.22
CA THR A 172 33.15 -45.86 18.01
C THR A 172 32.40 -44.72 18.67
N ALA A 173 32.81 -44.35 19.90
CA ALA A 173 32.27 -43.19 20.59
C ALA A 173 33.08 -41.93 20.25
N TYR A 174 32.41 -40.86 19.83
CA TYR A 174 32.88 -39.49 20.06
C TYR A 174 31.72 -38.58 20.46
N LEU A 175 31.93 -37.88 21.57
CA LEU A 175 30.97 -37.00 22.22
C LEU A 175 30.86 -35.67 21.48
N PHE A 176 29.68 -35.04 21.53
CA PHE A 176 29.63 -33.61 21.81
C PHE A 176 28.45 -33.28 22.73
N ASP A 177 28.70 -32.36 23.67
CA ASP A 177 27.91 -32.21 24.88
C ASP A 177 26.61 -31.40 24.69
N SER A 178 25.60 -31.68 25.52
CA SER A 178 24.30 -30.99 25.48
C SER A 178 23.92 -30.48 26.87
N SER A 179 24.40 -29.26 27.18
CA SER A 179 24.09 -28.58 28.45
C SER A 179 22.84 -27.71 28.33
N VAL A 180 21.74 -28.18 28.92
CA VAL A 180 20.48 -27.44 29.04
C VAL A 180 20.52 -26.51 30.27
N LEU A 181 20.15 -25.24 30.09
CA LEU A 181 19.62 -24.42 31.18
C LEU A 181 18.30 -23.76 30.77
N SER A 182 17.37 -23.70 31.72
CA SER A 182 15.99 -23.28 31.54
C SER A 182 15.61 -22.23 32.58
N SER A 183 14.94 -21.16 32.15
CA SER A 183 14.24 -20.23 33.04
C SER A 183 13.01 -19.62 32.36
N ARG A 184 11.84 -20.20 32.63
CA ARG A 184 10.51 -19.56 32.55
C ARG A 184 10.33 -18.64 33.79
N PRO A 185 9.33 -17.71 33.86
CA PRO A 185 7.91 -17.99 33.62
C PRO A 185 7.03 -16.84 33.01
N GLN A 186 5.76 -17.18 32.72
CA GLN A 186 4.47 -16.44 32.94
C GLN A 186 4.44 -14.88 32.97
N LYS A 187 3.39 -14.13 32.53
CA LYS A 187 1.96 -14.35 32.13
C LYS A 187 1.43 -13.00 31.55
N GLU A 188 0.27 -12.79 30.88
CA GLU A 188 -0.77 -13.62 30.24
C GLU A 188 -1.67 -12.73 29.33
N TYR A 189 -2.48 -13.34 28.43
CA TYR A 189 -3.52 -12.71 27.56
C TYR A 189 -3.02 -11.73 26.47
N GLN A 190 -3.68 -11.56 25.32
CA GLN A 190 -5.02 -12.02 24.88
C GLN A 190 -5.05 -12.33 23.36
N ARG A 191 -5.90 -13.31 22.95
CA ARG A 191 -6.69 -13.48 21.68
C ARG A 191 -6.23 -12.85 20.35
N ASP A 192 -6.48 -13.45 19.18
CA ASP A 192 -7.12 -14.74 18.82
C ASP A 192 -6.60 -15.19 17.43
N SER A 193 -6.52 -16.50 17.19
CA SER A 193 -6.49 -17.07 15.84
C SER A 193 -7.05 -18.49 15.86
N ALA A 194 -7.89 -18.84 14.89
CA ALA A 194 -8.57 -20.13 14.85
C ALA A 194 -8.79 -20.61 13.39
N SER A 195 -8.24 -21.78 13.07
CA SER A 195 -8.55 -22.52 11.84
C SER A 195 -8.42 -24.02 12.11
N PRO A 196 -9.53 -24.72 12.41
CA PRO A 196 -9.62 -26.17 12.29
C PRO A 196 -9.92 -26.54 10.83
N GLY A 197 -9.62 -27.75 10.33
CA GLY A 197 -9.18 -28.97 11.02
C GLY A 197 -9.94 -30.15 10.43
N CYS A 198 -9.26 -31.11 9.81
CA CYS A 198 -9.90 -32.13 8.97
C CYS A 198 -9.92 -33.51 9.64
N ALA A 199 -11.10 -34.13 9.70
CA ALA A 199 -11.32 -35.51 10.17
C ALA A 199 -12.54 -36.12 9.47
N VAL A 200 -12.60 -37.45 9.39
CA VAL A 200 -13.58 -38.20 8.58
C VAL A 200 -14.28 -39.28 9.42
N GLN A 201 -15.62 -39.38 9.37
CA GLN A 201 -16.37 -40.67 9.27
C GLN A 201 -17.93 -40.54 9.22
N LEU A 202 -18.50 -41.13 8.15
CA LEU A 202 -19.68 -42.03 8.10
C LEU A 202 -21.11 -41.67 8.62
N LYS A 203 -22.02 -41.54 7.62
CA LYS A 203 -23.35 -42.21 7.44
C LYS A 203 -24.65 -41.71 8.11
N ILE A 204 -25.76 -41.92 7.36
CA ILE A 204 -27.21 -41.74 7.65
C ILE A 204 -27.61 -40.24 7.78
N GLY A 205 -28.67 -39.68 7.15
CA GLY A 205 -29.83 -40.19 6.38
C GLY A 205 -31.16 -39.85 7.11
N GLY A 206 -32.24 -39.34 6.51
CA GLY A 206 -32.49 -38.79 5.16
C GLY A 206 -33.99 -38.84 4.78
N SER A 207 -34.62 -37.71 4.44
CA SER A 207 -35.97 -37.61 3.83
C SER A 207 -36.31 -36.16 3.38
N GLY A 208 -37.07 -35.99 2.27
CA GLY A 208 -37.51 -34.67 1.79
C GLY A 208 -37.73 -34.54 0.27
N SER A 209 -38.80 -35.16 -0.26
CA SER A 209 -39.15 -35.32 -1.70
C SER A 209 -40.67 -35.49 -1.85
N PRO A 210 -41.30 -35.51 -3.06
CA PRO A 210 -41.01 -34.95 -4.40
C PRO A 210 -42.31 -34.24 -4.94
N PRO A 211 -42.93 -34.50 -6.13
CA PRO A 211 -42.53 -34.75 -7.55
C PRO A 211 -43.26 -33.73 -8.50
N PRO A 212 -43.79 -34.06 -9.72
CA PRO A 212 -43.35 -34.93 -10.84
C PRO A 212 -43.27 -34.21 -12.22
N VAL A 213 -42.57 -34.79 -13.21
CA VAL A 213 -43.05 -34.96 -14.62
C VAL A 213 -42.38 -36.19 -15.24
N ASP A 214 -43.18 -37.14 -15.72
CA ASP A 214 -42.85 -38.08 -16.81
C ASP A 214 -44.18 -38.66 -17.35
N PRO A 215 -44.50 -38.48 -18.64
CA PRO A 215 -44.76 -39.62 -19.54
C PRO A 215 -44.26 -39.39 -20.99
N SER A 216 -44.10 -40.39 -21.86
CA SER A 216 -44.35 -41.84 -21.75
C SER A 216 -43.50 -42.66 -22.74
N GLU A 217 -43.51 -43.98 -22.55
CA GLU A 217 -42.99 -45.02 -23.46
C GLU A 217 -43.68 -45.02 -24.85
N GLU A 218 -43.06 -45.62 -25.87
CA GLU A 218 -43.52 -46.88 -26.53
C GLU A 218 -42.91 -47.13 -27.95
N TYR A 219 -42.95 -48.41 -28.36
CA TYR A 219 -42.72 -49.04 -29.69
C TYR A 219 -41.41 -48.89 -30.49
N SER A 220 -40.70 -50.03 -30.46
CA SER A 220 -39.74 -50.59 -31.41
C SER A 220 -40.21 -50.69 -32.89
N SER A 221 -39.21 -50.91 -33.75
CA SER A 221 -39.25 -51.71 -35.01
C SER A 221 -39.49 -51.00 -36.35
N ILE A 222 -38.62 -51.35 -37.32
CA ILE A 222 -38.85 -51.37 -38.78
C ILE A 222 -38.98 -49.98 -39.46
N ALA A 223 -38.48 -49.72 -40.68
CA ALA A 223 -37.63 -50.50 -41.60
C ALA A 223 -36.68 -49.51 -42.36
N GLN A 224 -35.68 -49.96 -43.12
CA GLN A 224 -35.68 -50.04 -44.60
C GLN A 224 -36.15 -48.76 -45.34
N ASP A 225 -35.55 -48.33 -46.45
CA ASP A 225 -34.88 -49.07 -47.54
C ASP A 225 -33.97 -48.07 -48.34
N ASN A 226 -33.16 -48.39 -49.36
CA ASN A 226 -33.08 -49.57 -50.23
C ASN A 226 -31.74 -49.60 -51.03
N ILE A 227 -31.53 -50.68 -51.82
CA ILE A 227 -30.77 -50.73 -53.11
C ILE A 227 -29.25 -50.40 -53.03
N HIS A 228 -28.30 -51.20 -53.54
CA HIS A 228 -28.17 -52.56 -54.13
C HIS A 228 -26.65 -52.90 -53.99
N GLU A 229 -25.99 -53.98 -54.44
CA GLU A 229 -26.20 -55.22 -55.23
C GLU A 229 -24.94 -56.08 -54.90
N ASP A 230 -24.80 -57.38 -55.17
CA ASP A 230 -25.54 -58.61 -54.85
C ASP A 230 -24.54 -59.79 -55.10
N ILE A 231 -24.96 -61.06 -55.00
CA ILE A 231 -24.22 -62.29 -55.40
C ILE A 231 -23.05 -62.71 -54.46
N ASP A 232 -22.91 -63.95 -53.97
CA ASP A 232 -23.80 -65.10 -53.68
C ASP A 232 -22.92 -66.10 -52.86
N GLY A 233 -23.43 -67.11 -52.14
CA GLY A 233 -24.81 -67.57 -51.94
C GLY A 233 -24.81 -68.90 -51.14
N ASP A 234 -26.00 -69.37 -50.79
CA ASP A 234 -26.37 -70.60 -50.04
C ASP A 234 -25.79 -70.77 -48.60
N ASP A 235 -26.61 -70.88 -47.54
CA ASP A 235 -27.55 -71.96 -47.15
C ASP A 235 -26.85 -73.25 -46.66
N ALA A 236 -27.38 -74.07 -45.74
CA ALA A 236 -28.57 -74.03 -44.87
C ALA A 236 -28.40 -75.16 -43.82
N ASN A 237 -29.23 -75.40 -42.79
CA ASN A 237 -30.17 -74.67 -41.92
C ASN A 237 -30.80 -75.80 -41.04
N VAL A 238 -31.65 -75.48 -40.05
CA VAL A 238 -32.65 -76.38 -39.42
C VAL A 238 -32.13 -77.53 -38.53
N THR A 239 -32.76 -77.94 -37.42
CA THR A 239 -33.60 -77.29 -36.40
C THR A 239 -33.64 -78.23 -35.17
N SER A 240 -33.95 -77.69 -34.00
CA SER A 240 -34.35 -78.41 -32.78
C SER A 240 -35.32 -79.59 -33.03
N CYS A 241 -35.22 -80.64 -32.20
CA CYS A 241 -36.21 -80.88 -31.15
C CYS A 241 -35.97 -82.21 -30.42
N SER A 242 -36.35 -82.25 -29.15
CA SER A 242 -36.57 -83.51 -28.45
C SER A 242 -37.83 -84.20 -29.00
N PHE A 243 -37.85 -85.53 -29.07
CA PHE A 243 -38.93 -86.32 -28.48
C PHE A 243 -38.67 -87.83 -28.52
N GLN A 244 -39.17 -88.49 -27.46
CA GLN A 244 -39.75 -89.84 -27.46
C GLN A 244 -38.88 -91.12 -27.55
N LYS A 245 -39.13 -91.96 -26.53
CA LYS A 245 -39.37 -93.41 -26.59
C LYS A 245 -38.18 -94.37 -26.76
N LYS A 246 -37.80 -94.92 -25.60
CA LYS A 246 -37.79 -96.38 -25.32
C LYS A 246 -37.37 -97.30 -26.48
N LYS A 247 -36.09 -97.70 -26.51
CA LYS A 247 -35.69 -99.03 -26.97
C LYS A 247 -34.76 -99.70 -25.95
N GLN A 248 -35.36 -100.41 -24.98
CA GLN A 248 -34.67 -101.49 -24.28
C GLN A 248 -34.27 -102.54 -25.34
N ARG A 249 -33.02 -102.50 -25.83
CA ARG A 249 -32.51 -103.57 -26.68
C ARG A 249 -32.26 -104.78 -25.79
N LYS A 250 -33.14 -105.77 -25.95
CA LYS A 250 -33.13 -107.05 -25.24
C LYS A 250 -31.73 -107.68 -25.33
N LYS A 251 -31.26 -108.31 -24.24
CA LYS A 251 -30.19 -109.32 -24.35
C LYS A 251 -30.73 -110.46 -25.20
N VAL A 252 -30.31 -110.54 -26.47
CA VAL A 252 -30.62 -111.69 -27.34
C VAL A 252 -29.60 -112.78 -27.04
N THR A 253 -29.80 -113.48 -25.94
CA THR A 253 -29.15 -114.77 -25.71
C THR A 253 -29.70 -115.77 -26.72
N PHE A 254 -28.92 -116.05 -27.76
CA PHE A 254 -29.23 -117.13 -28.70
C PHE A 254 -29.07 -118.47 -27.96
N PHE A 255 -30.19 -118.98 -27.43
CA PHE A 255 -30.30 -120.39 -27.09
C PHE A 255 -30.27 -121.19 -28.40
N LEU A 256 -29.17 -121.91 -28.63
CA LEU A 256 -29.04 -122.90 -29.71
C LEU A 256 -29.14 -124.33 -29.13
N PRO A 257 -30.35 -124.88 -28.99
CA PRO A 257 -30.53 -126.31 -28.74
C PRO A 257 -30.57 -127.09 -30.07
N PRO A 258 -30.15 -128.36 -30.08
CA PRO A 258 -28.77 -128.74 -29.82
C PRO A 258 -28.18 -129.42 -31.07
N GLN A 259 -26.95 -129.04 -31.47
CA GLN A 259 -26.22 -129.87 -32.44
C GLN A 259 -25.80 -131.16 -31.73
N LYS A 260 -26.41 -132.26 -32.17
CA LYS A 260 -26.10 -133.60 -31.70
C LYS A 260 -24.68 -133.97 -32.09
N GLU A 261 -24.02 -134.73 -31.23
CA GLU A 261 -23.00 -135.68 -31.66
C GLU A 261 -23.66 -136.71 -32.59
N PHE A 262 -23.67 -136.42 -33.90
CA PHE A 262 -23.80 -137.48 -34.89
C PHE A 262 -22.47 -138.24 -34.91
N ARG A 263 -22.36 -139.19 -33.99
CA ARG A 263 -21.63 -140.44 -34.25
C ARG A 263 -22.31 -141.07 -35.46
N ASP A 264 -21.82 -140.75 -36.65
CA ASP A 264 -22.32 -141.41 -37.83
C ASP A 264 -21.89 -142.88 -37.80
N GLY A 265 -22.82 -143.72 -38.21
CA GLY A 265 -22.88 -145.12 -37.80
C GLY A 265 -24.12 -145.80 -38.33
N LYS A 266 -24.58 -145.36 -39.50
CA LYS A 266 -25.69 -145.93 -40.24
C LYS A 266 -25.15 -146.54 -41.53
N CYS A 267 -25.24 -147.86 -41.62
CA CYS A 267 -26.15 -148.40 -42.63
C CYS A 267 -26.66 -149.76 -42.21
N PHE A 268 -27.99 -149.90 -42.23
CA PHE A 268 -28.67 -151.18 -42.08
C PHE A 268 -29.06 -151.60 -43.49
N PHE A 269 -28.21 -152.34 -44.22
CA PHE A 269 -28.66 -153.21 -45.30
C PHE A 269 -27.63 -154.29 -45.68
N SER A 270 -28.03 -155.53 -45.39
CA SER A 270 -27.74 -156.82 -46.03
C SER A 270 -26.63 -156.99 -47.10
N ILE A 271 -25.76 -157.97 -46.82
CA ILE A 271 -25.48 -159.15 -47.67
C ILE A 271 -24.66 -158.92 -48.97
N PHE A 272 -23.39 -159.36 -48.90
CA PHE A 272 -22.47 -159.78 -49.97
C PHE A 272 -22.25 -158.88 -51.20
N GLY A 273 -21.06 -158.27 -51.25
CA GLY A 273 -20.39 -157.81 -52.47
C GLY A 273 -18.89 -157.69 -52.19
N LYS A 274 -18.05 -158.10 -53.14
CA LYS A 274 -16.60 -157.81 -53.13
C LYS A 274 -16.36 -156.49 -53.86
N ASP A 275 -15.17 -155.90 -53.69
CA ASP A 275 -14.66 -154.78 -54.48
C ASP A 275 -15.23 -153.37 -54.10
N VAL A 276 -14.86 -152.86 -52.90
CA VAL A 276 -15.27 -151.52 -52.40
C VAL A 276 -14.15 -150.73 -51.67
N ASP A 277 -12.94 -151.29 -51.49
CA ASP A 277 -11.90 -150.66 -50.66
C ASP A 277 -11.27 -149.38 -51.27
N ASP A 278 -11.21 -149.26 -52.60
CA ASP A 278 -10.53 -148.15 -53.28
C ASP A 278 -11.28 -146.80 -53.19
N ASP A 279 -12.63 -146.81 -53.29
CA ASP A 279 -13.45 -145.59 -53.24
C ASP A 279 -13.34 -144.88 -51.88
N ILE A 280 -13.24 -145.65 -50.79
CA ILE A 280 -13.07 -145.11 -49.43
C ILE A 280 -11.67 -144.50 -49.28
N ALA A 281 -10.64 -145.13 -49.85
CA ALA A 281 -9.28 -144.60 -49.86
C ALA A 281 -9.20 -143.27 -50.64
N GLN A 282 -9.85 -143.19 -51.80
CA GLN A 282 -9.89 -141.96 -52.61
C GLN A 282 -10.59 -140.81 -51.86
N ALA A 283 -11.75 -141.07 -51.23
CA ALA A 283 -12.46 -140.06 -50.45
C ALA A 283 -11.62 -139.52 -49.26
N ILE A 284 -10.81 -140.36 -48.62
CA ILE A 284 -9.89 -139.94 -47.55
C ILE A 284 -8.75 -139.08 -48.12
N ILE A 285 -8.21 -139.41 -49.29
CA ILE A 285 -7.19 -138.59 -49.98
C ILE A 285 -7.77 -137.22 -50.32
N ASP A 286 -8.94 -137.17 -50.95
CA ASP A 286 -9.60 -135.93 -51.37
C ASP A 286 -9.87 -135.02 -50.16
N LEU A 287 -10.50 -135.54 -49.10
CA LEU A 287 -10.73 -134.80 -47.85
C LEU A 287 -9.43 -134.34 -47.18
N THR A 288 -8.33 -135.09 -47.29
CA THR A 288 -7.03 -134.68 -46.76
C THR A 288 -6.44 -133.52 -47.57
N THR A 289 -6.50 -133.59 -48.92
CA THR A 289 -6.04 -132.48 -49.77
C THR A 289 -6.91 -131.23 -49.63
N GLU A 290 -8.22 -131.38 -49.38
CA GLU A 290 -9.11 -130.28 -49.02
C GLU A 290 -8.74 -129.68 -47.65
N ASN A 291 -8.45 -130.52 -46.64
CA ASN A 291 -8.00 -130.04 -45.33
C ASN A 291 -6.69 -129.25 -45.42
N ASP A 292 -5.75 -129.68 -46.27
CA ASP A 292 -4.50 -128.97 -46.54
C ASP A 292 -4.71 -127.66 -47.32
N GLN A 293 -5.67 -127.62 -48.24
CA GLN A 293 -6.07 -126.39 -48.92
C GLN A 293 -6.76 -125.41 -47.96
N LEU A 294 -7.61 -125.89 -47.06
CA LEU A 294 -8.22 -125.10 -45.99
C LEU A 294 -7.15 -124.57 -45.03
N ARG A 295 -6.17 -125.37 -44.60
CA ARG A 295 -5.04 -124.92 -43.78
C ARG A 295 -4.21 -123.84 -44.47
N LYS A 296 -3.89 -124.01 -45.76
CA LYS A 296 -3.19 -122.98 -46.57
C LYS A 296 -4.03 -121.71 -46.75
N THR A 297 -5.36 -121.83 -46.76
CA THR A 297 -6.27 -120.69 -46.87
C THR A 297 -6.41 -119.95 -45.53
N ILE A 298 -6.52 -120.68 -44.42
CA ILE A 298 -6.49 -120.15 -43.05
C ILE A 298 -5.16 -119.42 -42.82
N GLN A 299 -4.02 -120.03 -43.12
CA GLN A 299 -2.71 -119.39 -42.96
C GLN A 299 -2.59 -118.09 -43.78
N LYS A 300 -3.12 -118.05 -45.02
CA LYS A 300 -3.18 -116.83 -45.83
C LYS A 300 -4.13 -115.77 -45.26
N MET A 301 -5.25 -116.20 -44.66
CA MET A 301 -6.19 -115.32 -43.96
C MET A 301 -5.56 -114.76 -42.68
N GLU A 302 -4.77 -115.56 -41.95
CA GLU A 302 -4.03 -115.15 -40.76
C GLU A 302 -2.94 -114.12 -41.13
N THR A 303 -2.11 -114.38 -42.13
CA THR A 303 -1.12 -113.38 -42.59
C THR A 303 -1.79 -112.10 -43.09
N CYS A 304 -2.92 -112.20 -43.82
CA CYS A 304 -3.68 -111.04 -44.27
C CYS A 304 -4.34 -110.28 -43.10
N ALA A 305 -4.81 -110.97 -42.07
CA ALA A 305 -5.34 -110.38 -40.85
C ALA A 305 -4.24 -109.68 -40.03
N ASP A 306 -3.04 -110.24 -39.97
CA ASP A 306 -1.90 -109.61 -39.30
C ASP A 306 -1.34 -108.42 -40.10
N ASP A 307 -1.23 -108.52 -41.43
CA ASP A 307 -0.83 -107.40 -42.29
C ASP A 307 -1.82 -106.23 -42.18
N THR A 308 -3.14 -106.50 -42.25
CA THR A 308 -4.17 -105.46 -42.07
C THR A 308 -4.20 -104.93 -40.63
N ARG A 309 -3.96 -105.77 -39.61
CA ARG A 309 -3.80 -105.34 -38.21
C ARG A 309 -2.59 -104.41 -38.04
N ASN A 310 -1.46 -104.75 -38.64
CA ASN A 310 -0.24 -103.94 -38.64
C ASN A 310 -0.48 -102.60 -39.36
N GLN A 311 -1.18 -102.61 -40.49
CA GLN A 311 -1.54 -101.40 -41.23
C GLN A 311 -2.53 -100.52 -40.45
N ILE A 312 -3.51 -101.10 -39.75
CA ILE A 312 -4.40 -100.39 -38.83
C ILE A 312 -3.61 -99.77 -37.67
N CYS A 313 -2.64 -100.48 -37.10
CA CYS A 313 -1.75 -99.93 -36.06
C CYS A 313 -0.89 -98.76 -36.59
N GLN A 314 -0.34 -98.85 -37.81
CA GLN A 314 0.40 -97.75 -38.43
C GLN A 314 -0.49 -96.53 -38.70
N LEU A 315 -1.70 -96.74 -39.24
CA LEU A 315 -2.67 -95.66 -39.46
C LEU A 315 -3.14 -95.01 -38.15
N GLN A 316 -3.33 -95.79 -37.09
CA GLN A 316 -3.65 -95.27 -35.76
C GLN A 316 -2.50 -94.40 -35.21
N ILE A 317 -1.24 -94.83 -35.36
CA ILE A 317 -0.07 -94.04 -34.96
C ILE A 317 0.01 -92.73 -35.76
N GLN A 318 -0.19 -92.77 -37.09
CA GLN A 318 -0.21 -91.57 -37.93
C GLN A 318 -1.36 -90.62 -37.56
N LEU A 319 -2.55 -91.16 -37.26
CA LEU A 319 -3.70 -90.38 -36.82
C LEU A 319 -3.45 -89.73 -35.45
N ASP A 320 -2.85 -90.46 -34.50
CA ASP A 320 -2.49 -89.91 -33.19
C ASP A 320 -1.40 -88.83 -33.31
N GLU A 321 -0.43 -89.00 -34.21
CA GLU A 321 0.64 -88.01 -34.46
C GLU A 321 0.10 -86.75 -35.14
N ALA A 322 -0.78 -86.89 -36.13
CA ALA A 322 -1.48 -85.76 -36.75
C ALA A 322 -2.38 -85.01 -35.73
N ASN A 323 -3.03 -85.74 -34.82
CA ASN A 323 -3.79 -85.15 -33.71
C ASN A 323 -2.89 -84.43 -32.69
N ARG A 324 -1.67 -84.93 -32.43
CA ARG A 324 -0.67 -84.24 -31.59
C ARG A 324 -0.21 -82.95 -32.26
N GLU A 325 0.20 -82.99 -33.53
CA GLU A 325 0.72 -81.80 -34.20
C GLU A 325 -0.36 -80.75 -34.48
N SER A 326 -1.59 -81.15 -34.81
CA SER A 326 -2.74 -80.23 -34.88
C SER A 326 -2.98 -79.49 -33.55
N ARG A 327 -2.97 -80.22 -32.41
CA ARG A 327 -3.05 -79.61 -31.08
C ARG A 327 -1.87 -78.69 -30.78
N ASN A 328 -0.65 -79.10 -31.16
CA ASN A 328 0.55 -78.27 -31.00
C ASN A 328 0.46 -76.98 -31.83
N GLN A 329 -0.07 -77.01 -33.05
CA GLN A 329 -0.26 -75.84 -33.90
C GLN A 329 -1.29 -74.88 -33.31
N VAL A 330 -2.43 -75.39 -32.82
CA VAL A 330 -3.42 -74.58 -32.09
C VAL A 330 -2.81 -73.95 -30.82
N LEU A 331 -1.99 -74.69 -30.07
CA LEU A 331 -1.28 -74.15 -28.89
C LEU A 331 -0.23 -73.10 -29.26
N LYS A 332 0.59 -73.32 -30.31
CA LYS A 332 1.56 -72.35 -30.84
C LYS A 332 0.86 -71.06 -31.30
N ALA A 333 -0.23 -71.18 -32.06
CA ALA A 333 -1.02 -70.05 -32.54
C ALA A 333 -1.66 -69.27 -31.36
N ARG A 334 -2.26 -69.97 -30.40
CA ARG A 334 -2.82 -69.37 -29.18
C ARG A 334 -1.76 -68.65 -28.34
N ALA A 335 -0.57 -69.24 -28.17
CA ALA A 335 0.53 -68.62 -27.44
C ALA A 335 1.04 -67.36 -28.15
N SER A 336 1.19 -67.39 -29.48
CA SER A 336 1.56 -66.23 -30.29
C SER A 336 0.52 -65.09 -30.19
N MET A 337 -0.76 -65.42 -30.34
CA MET A 337 -1.85 -64.45 -30.15
C MET A 337 -1.88 -63.89 -28.71
N GLN A 338 -1.67 -64.72 -27.70
CA GLN A 338 -1.66 -64.28 -26.30
C GLN A 338 -0.45 -63.40 -25.97
N SER A 339 0.72 -63.64 -26.59
CA SER A 339 1.85 -62.71 -26.53
C SER A 339 1.47 -61.37 -27.15
N LYS A 340 0.94 -61.38 -28.38
CA LYS A 340 0.55 -60.15 -29.08
C LYS A 340 -0.57 -59.37 -28.38
N VAL A 341 -1.47 -60.04 -27.67
CA VAL A 341 -2.45 -59.38 -26.79
C VAL A 341 -1.72 -58.69 -25.64
N ARG A 342 -0.80 -59.36 -24.95
CA ARG A 342 0.01 -58.75 -23.88
C ARG A 342 0.84 -57.56 -24.38
N ASP A 343 1.49 -57.69 -25.54
CA ASP A 343 2.28 -56.60 -26.15
C ASP A 343 1.41 -55.36 -26.44
N LEU A 344 0.11 -55.55 -26.70
CA LEU A 344 -0.87 -54.47 -26.88
C LEU A 344 -1.42 -53.95 -25.53
N GLU A 345 -1.66 -54.83 -24.55
CA GLU A 345 -2.04 -54.45 -23.18
C GLU A 345 -0.95 -53.58 -22.53
N ASP A 346 0.32 -53.99 -22.61
CA ASP A 346 1.48 -53.24 -22.11
C ASP A 346 1.65 -51.90 -22.85
N LYS A 347 1.39 -51.85 -24.16
CA LYS A 347 1.41 -50.59 -24.93
C LYS A 347 0.25 -49.65 -24.59
N ILE A 348 -0.93 -50.18 -24.28
CA ILE A 348 -2.06 -49.38 -23.78
C ILE A 348 -1.75 -48.87 -22.36
N ALA A 349 -1.13 -49.70 -21.52
CA ALA A 349 -0.67 -49.30 -20.19
C ALA A 349 0.39 -48.17 -20.26
N SER A 350 1.36 -48.24 -21.18
CA SER A 350 2.34 -47.16 -21.34
C SER A 350 1.69 -45.87 -21.84
N LEU A 351 0.86 -45.92 -22.89
CA LEU A 351 0.18 -44.74 -23.43
C LEU A 351 -0.78 -44.08 -22.41
N THR A 352 -1.49 -44.88 -21.61
CA THR A 352 -2.35 -44.34 -20.54
C THR A 352 -1.55 -43.76 -19.38
N ALA A 353 -0.37 -44.29 -19.07
CA ALA A 353 0.55 -43.67 -18.10
C ALA A 353 1.12 -42.34 -18.63
N ASP A 354 1.56 -42.30 -19.90
CA ASP A 354 2.11 -41.10 -20.54
C ASP A 354 1.06 -39.97 -20.60
N HIS A 355 -0.16 -40.26 -21.07
CA HIS A 355 -1.26 -39.28 -21.07
C HIS A 355 -1.67 -38.85 -19.65
N ALA A 356 -1.54 -39.73 -18.64
CA ALA A 356 -1.78 -39.37 -17.24
C ALA A 356 -0.65 -38.51 -16.64
N VAL A 357 0.55 -38.47 -17.23
CA VAL A 357 1.63 -37.52 -16.91
C VAL A 357 1.38 -36.20 -17.65
N GLU A 358 1.10 -36.26 -18.95
CA GLU A 358 0.76 -35.10 -19.80
C GLU A 358 -0.40 -34.28 -19.20
N THR A 359 -1.50 -34.95 -18.82
CA THR A 359 -2.66 -34.30 -18.17
C THR A 359 -2.27 -33.61 -16.86
N LYS A 360 -1.34 -34.16 -16.08
CA LYS A 360 -0.86 -33.53 -14.83
C LYS A 360 0.01 -32.31 -15.11
N LEU A 361 0.86 -32.37 -16.15
CA LEU A 361 1.70 -31.24 -16.57
C LEU A 361 0.85 -30.09 -17.11
N LEU A 362 -0.17 -30.38 -17.93
CA LEU A 362 -1.13 -29.39 -18.44
C LEU A 362 -1.98 -28.78 -17.30
N ASN A 363 -2.46 -29.60 -16.36
CA ASN A 363 -3.15 -29.09 -15.17
C ASN A 363 -2.23 -28.18 -14.33
N ALA A 364 -0.98 -28.59 -14.06
CA ALA A 364 -0.03 -27.76 -13.33
C ALA A 364 0.25 -26.42 -14.06
N ALA A 365 0.46 -26.45 -15.38
CA ALA A 365 0.68 -25.24 -16.18
C ALA A 365 -0.56 -24.32 -16.22
N THR A 366 -1.77 -24.86 -16.21
CA THR A 366 -3.00 -24.04 -16.13
C THR A 366 -3.24 -23.46 -14.74
N GLU A 367 -2.86 -24.13 -13.66
CA GLU A 367 -2.89 -23.52 -12.32
C GLU A 367 -1.83 -22.43 -12.14
N THR A 368 -0.60 -22.58 -12.69
CA THR A 368 0.37 -21.48 -12.67
C THR A 368 -0.11 -20.27 -13.47
N LEU A 369 -0.65 -20.48 -14.67
CA LEU A 369 -1.22 -19.39 -15.48
C LEU A 369 -2.44 -18.71 -14.84
N LYS A 370 -3.20 -19.41 -13.99
CA LYS A 370 -4.26 -18.79 -13.18
C LYS A 370 -3.65 -17.93 -12.06
N ALA A 371 -2.65 -18.42 -11.35
CA ALA A 371 -1.98 -17.66 -10.28
C ALA A 371 -1.28 -16.40 -10.82
N ASP A 372 -0.59 -16.50 -11.96
CA ASP A 372 0.03 -15.35 -12.65
C ASP A 372 -1.03 -14.31 -13.07
N ARG A 373 -2.19 -14.79 -13.56
CA ARG A 373 -3.33 -13.93 -13.90
C ARG A 373 -3.95 -13.27 -12.67
N GLU A 374 -4.10 -14.00 -11.57
CA GLU A 374 -4.67 -13.48 -10.32
C GLU A 374 -3.75 -12.40 -9.74
N TRP A 375 -2.45 -12.67 -9.64
CA TRP A 375 -1.46 -11.69 -9.18
C TRP A 375 -1.39 -10.44 -10.08
N THR A 376 -1.44 -10.60 -11.40
CA THR A 376 -1.49 -9.44 -12.32
C THR A 376 -2.80 -8.68 -12.24
N MET A 377 -3.93 -9.30 -11.87
CA MET A 377 -5.17 -8.58 -11.56
C MET A 377 -5.04 -7.78 -10.25
N GLU A 378 -4.48 -8.37 -9.19
CA GLU A 378 -4.27 -7.71 -7.90
C GLU A 378 -3.36 -6.47 -8.03
N GLU A 379 -2.20 -6.60 -8.68
CA GLU A 379 -1.29 -5.45 -8.87
C GLU A 379 -1.92 -4.38 -9.77
N ASN A 380 -2.71 -4.75 -10.78
CA ASN A 380 -3.48 -3.77 -11.56
C ASN A 380 -4.51 -3.03 -10.69
N THR A 381 -5.23 -3.70 -9.79
CA THR A 381 -6.14 -3.01 -8.85
C THR A 381 -5.38 -2.09 -7.90
N ARG A 382 -4.21 -2.52 -7.38
CA ARG A 382 -3.35 -1.71 -6.50
C ARG A 382 -2.77 -0.48 -7.21
N LEU A 383 -2.46 -0.59 -8.50
CA LEU A 383 -2.00 0.52 -9.33
C LEU A 383 -3.13 1.51 -9.65
N LEU A 384 -4.38 1.04 -9.83
CA LEU A 384 -5.55 1.90 -9.97
C LEU A 384 -5.85 2.69 -8.70
N GLU A 385 -5.87 2.03 -7.52
CA GLU A 385 -6.02 2.72 -6.22
C GLU A 385 -4.91 3.77 -5.99
N LEU A 386 -3.68 3.46 -6.41
CA LEU A 386 -2.57 4.40 -6.34
C LEU A 386 -2.74 5.59 -7.29
N LEU A 387 -3.28 5.37 -8.50
CA LEU A 387 -3.59 6.44 -9.46
C LEU A 387 -4.71 7.35 -8.94
N ASP A 388 -5.81 6.79 -8.46
CA ASP A 388 -6.94 7.53 -7.89
C ASP A 388 -6.48 8.37 -6.69
N SER A 389 -5.71 7.79 -5.78
CA SER A 389 -5.16 8.50 -4.62
C SER A 389 -4.07 9.52 -5.00
N ARG A 390 -3.52 9.49 -6.22
CA ARG A 390 -2.66 10.56 -6.77
C ARG A 390 -3.49 11.65 -7.45
N GLN A 391 -4.57 11.29 -8.13
CA GLN A 391 -5.51 12.22 -8.75
C GLN A 391 -6.25 13.08 -7.72
N GLU A 392 -6.70 12.47 -6.62
CA GLU A 392 -7.26 13.16 -5.44
C GLU A 392 -6.28 14.21 -4.89
N LYS A 393 -5.03 13.81 -4.62
CA LYS A 393 -3.98 14.72 -4.11
C LYS A 393 -3.61 15.83 -5.08
N LEU A 394 -3.73 15.61 -6.39
CA LEU A 394 -3.57 16.66 -7.40
C LEU A 394 -4.76 17.63 -7.35
N GLN A 395 -5.99 17.15 -7.18
CA GLN A 395 -7.17 18.00 -7.09
C GLN A 395 -7.18 18.84 -5.79
N ASP A 396 -6.79 18.27 -4.65
CA ASP A 396 -6.53 19.01 -3.40
C ASP A 396 -5.51 20.14 -3.61
N ALA A 397 -4.40 19.85 -4.32
CA ALA A 397 -3.38 20.83 -4.62
C ALA A 397 -3.88 21.95 -5.54
N TRP A 398 -4.69 21.62 -6.56
CA TRP A 398 -5.36 22.59 -7.42
C TRP A 398 -6.32 23.49 -6.63
N GLU A 399 -7.16 22.93 -5.76
CA GLU A 399 -8.04 23.70 -4.89
C GLU A 399 -7.25 24.60 -3.92
N ALA A 400 -6.16 24.10 -3.35
CA ALA A 400 -5.30 24.90 -2.47
C ALA A 400 -4.61 26.07 -3.20
N ILE A 401 -4.28 25.90 -4.48
CA ILE A 401 -3.74 26.95 -5.35
C ILE A 401 -4.83 27.99 -5.68
N ASP A 402 -6.04 27.56 -6.06
CA ASP A 402 -7.18 28.46 -6.32
C ASP A 402 -7.58 29.29 -5.08
N LYS A 403 -7.68 28.64 -3.91
CA LYS A 403 -7.97 29.30 -2.63
C LYS A 403 -6.92 30.37 -2.33
N LYS A 404 -5.62 30.07 -2.50
CA LYS A 404 -4.53 31.05 -2.35
C LYS A 404 -4.56 32.14 -3.43
N GLY A 405 -4.91 31.83 -4.67
CA GLY A 405 -5.07 32.84 -5.74
C GLY A 405 -6.11 33.90 -5.36
N LYS A 406 -7.27 33.46 -4.85
CA LYS A 406 -8.34 34.33 -4.34
C LYS A 406 -7.88 35.17 -3.13
N GLU A 407 -7.02 34.64 -2.27
CA GLU A 407 -6.39 35.40 -1.17
C GLU A 407 -5.40 36.45 -1.70
N TYR A 408 -4.55 36.10 -2.67
CA TYR A 408 -3.61 37.03 -3.31
C TYR A 408 -4.32 38.19 -4.00
N ASP A 409 -5.38 37.94 -4.77
CA ASP A 409 -6.14 39.01 -5.42
C ASP A 409 -6.89 39.89 -4.41
N LYS A 410 -7.36 39.32 -3.28
CA LYS A 410 -7.95 40.08 -2.17
C LYS A 410 -6.92 40.98 -1.47
N ILE A 411 -5.67 40.52 -1.30
CA ILE A 411 -4.56 41.33 -0.78
C ILE A 411 -4.16 42.41 -1.79
N ARG A 412 -4.06 42.06 -3.08
CA ARG A 412 -3.74 42.98 -4.18
C ARG A 412 -4.77 44.09 -4.32
N SER A 413 -6.05 43.78 -4.18
CA SER A 413 -7.16 44.75 -4.15
C SER A 413 -7.02 45.72 -2.97
N LYS A 414 -6.71 45.23 -1.76
CA LYS A 414 -6.38 46.10 -0.62
C LYS A 414 -5.21 47.03 -0.91
N LEU A 415 -4.07 46.50 -1.38
CA LEU A 415 -2.88 47.31 -1.69
C LEU A 415 -3.14 48.38 -2.76
N LEU A 416 -4.04 48.13 -3.72
CA LEU A 416 -4.48 49.14 -4.68
C LEU A 416 -5.33 50.24 -4.03
N ASN A 417 -6.26 49.87 -3.13
CA ASN A 417 -7.06 50.83 -2.36
C ASN A 417 -6.20 51.66 -1.39
N ASP A 418 -5.25 51.03 -0.71
CA ASP A 418 -4.31 51.66 0.21
C ASP A 418 -3.40 52.64 -0.55
N ARG A 419 -2.90 52.25 -1.74
CA ARG A 419 -2.16 53.15 -2.64
C ARG A 419 -3.02 54.34 -3.08
N ALA A 420 -4.29 54.13 -3.42
CA ALA A 420 -5.23 55.20 -3.77
C ALA A 420 -5.61 56.10 -2.58
N LEU A 421 -5.51 55.61 -1.34
CA LEU A 421 -5.61 56.43 -0.13
C LEU A 421 -4.34 57.27 0.07
N ILE A 422 -3.15 56.67 -0.06
CA ILE A 422 -1.86 57.37 0.06
C ILE A 422 -1.75 58.53 -0.93
N VAL A 423 -2.17 58.35 -2.19
CA VAL A 423 -2.19 59.44 -3.18
C VAL A 423 -3.08 60.59 -2.72
N ARG A 424 -4.33 60.32 -2.32
CA ARG A 424 -5.25 61.37 -1.85
C ARG A 424 -4.75 62.11 -0.60
N LEU A 425 -4.11 61.40 0.33
CA LEU A 425 -3.47 62.01 1.50
C LEU A 425 -2.26 62.87 1.09
N GLY A 426 -1.53 62.50 0.03
CA GLY A 426 -0.52 63.35 -0.60
C GLY A 426 -1.12 64.63 -1.19
N ASP A 427 -2.18 64.51 -2.00
CA ASP A 427 -2.89 65.64 -2.60
C ASP A 427 -3.42 66.60 -1.51
N ASP A 428 -3.94 66.07 -0.41
CA ASP A 428 -4.46 66.88 0.71
C ASP A 428 -3.35 67.54 1.54
N LEU A 429 -2.21 66.87 1.73
CA LEU A 429 -1.03 67.48 2.34
C LEU A 429 -0.44 68.60 1.47
N GLU A 430 -0.40 68.44 0.15
CA GLU A 430 0.05 69.49 -0.78
C GLU A 430 -0.87 70.72 -0.72
N LYS A 431 -2.20 70.53 -0.66
CA LYS A 431 -3.18 71.62 -0.46
C LYS A 431 -2.94 72.35 0.88
N VAL A 432 -2.73 71.61 1.97
CA VAL A 432 -2.48 72.19 3.30
C VAL A 432 -1.13 72.91 3.37
N GLN A 433 -0.10 72.41 2.69
CA GLN A 433 1.18 73.11 2.56
C GLN A 433 1.04 74.38 1.72
N GLY A 434 0.26 74.35 0.64
CA GLY A 434 -0.05 75.53 -0.18
C GLY A 434 -0.79 76.62 0.59
N THR A 435 -1.81 76.27 1.38
CA THR A 435 -2.52 77.27 2.22
C THR A 435 -1.66 77.77 3.38
N ALA A 436 -0.83 76.92 3.99
CA ALA A 436 0.14 77.36 5.01
C ALA A 436 1.16 78.36 4.45
N ASN A 437 1.70 78.11 3.25
CA ASN A 437 2.62 79.04 2.57
C ASN A 437 1.93 80.38 2.26
N ALA A 438 0.71 80.36 1.70
CA ALA A 438 -0.03 81.59 1.40
C ALA A 438 -0.34 82.41 2.68
N LEU A 439 -0.62 81.76 3.81
CA LEU A 439 -0.80 82.43 5.11
C LEU A 439 0.52 82.99 5.68
N LEU A 440 1.66 82.35 5.39
CA LEU A 440 2.99 82.88 5.74
C LEU A 440 3.34 84.11 4.89
N GLU A 441 3.07 84.08 3.58
CA GLU A 441 3.26 85.24 2.68
C GLU A 441 2.38 86.43 3.12
N GLN A 442 1.10 86.19 3.42
CA GLN A 442 0.21 87.21 3.97
C GLN A 442 0.72 87.76 5.31
N LYS A 443 1.22 86.90 6.21
CA LYS A 443 1.81 87.32 7.49
C LYS A 443 3.04 88.19 7.29
N ILE A 444 3.91 87.88 6.31
CA ILE A 444 5.09 88.68 5.99
C ILE A 444 4.65 90.06 5.50
N SER A 445 3.74 90.14 4.51
CA SER A 445 3.20 91.42 4.02
C SER A 445 2.60 92.29 5.13
N ILE A 446 1.88 91.69 6.09
CA ILE A 446 1.32 92.41 7.24
C ILE A 446 2.42 92.90 8.20
N LEU A 447 3.52 92.17 8.35
CA LEU A 447 4.66 92.62 9.15
C LEU A 447 5.40 93.78 8.46
N ASP A 448 5.59 93.73 7.14
CA ASP A 448 6.19 94.81 6.34
C ASP A 448 5.32 96.09 6.39
N ASP A 449 3.99 95.94 6.41
CA ASP A 449 3.05 97.05 6.61
C ASP A 449 3.12 97.62 8.03
N VAL A 450 3.22 96.77 9.05
CA VAL A 450 3.38 97.19 10.45
C VAL A 450 4.74 97.88 10.68
N GLU A 451 5.80 97.47 10.00
CA GLU A 451 7.11 98.12 10.08
C GLU A 451 7.07 99.52 9.45
N ARG A 452 6.52 99.64 8.22
CA ARG A 452 6.30 100.94 7.57
C ARG A 452 5.40 101.89 8.37
N LEU A 453 4.40 101.36 9.07
CA LEU A 453 3.55 102.16 9.97
C LEU A 453 4.29 102.64 11.23
N LYS A 454 5.29 101.90 11.74
CA LYS A 454 6.16 102.38 12.83
C LYS A 454 7.09 103.48 12.34
N GLU A 455 7.77 103.29 11.21
CA GLU A 455 8.63 104.33 10.61
C GLU A 455 7.88 105.65 10.41
N ALA A 456 6.64 105.57 9.91
CA ALA A 456 5.77 106.73 9.73
C ALA A 456 5.33 107.38 11.06
N LEU A 457 5.15 106.59 12.13
CA LEU A 457 4.80 107.09 13.46
C LEU A 457 6.02 107.72 14.16
N GLU A 458 7.19 107.10 14.11
CA GLU A 458 8.44 107.65 14.62
C GLU A 458 8.81 108.97 13.91
N ALA A 459 8.52 109.10 12.61
CA ALA A 459 8.66 110.35 11.86
C ALA A 459 7.63 111.42 12.27
N GLN A 460 6.40 111.03 12.65
CA GLN A 460 5.41 111.95 13.21
C GLN A 460 5.79 112.43 14.61
N ASP A 461 6.25 111.52 15.48
CA ASP A 461 6.74 111.85 16.81
C ASP A 461 7.90 112.85 16.70
N GLN A 462 8.90 112.61 15.85
CA GLN A 462 10.00 113.55 15.59
C GLN A 462 9.53 114.93 15.10
N TYR A 463 8.44 115.00 14.34
CA TYR A 463 7.87 116.26 13.86
C TYR A 463 7.09 117.00 14.96
N ILE A 464 6.33 116.28 15.80
CA ILE A 464 5.70 116.83 17.02
C ILE A 464 6.79 117.36 17.95
N ASP A 465 7.86 116.61 18.16
CA ASP A 465 9.02 116.96 18.97
C ASP A 465 9.66 118.29 18.51
N LEU A 466 9.62 118.62 17.21
CA LEU A 466 10.06 119.91 16.67
C LEU A 466 9.02 121.03 16.90
N LEU A 467 7.74 120.76 16.65
CA LEU A 467 6.66 121.74 16.87
C LEU A 467 6.50 122.12 18.36
N GLU A 468 6.74 121.21 19.29
CA GLU A 468 6.74 121.52 20.72
C GLU A 468 7.92 122.44 21.09
N LYS A 469 9.12 122.21 20.55
CA LYS A 469 10.28 123.09 20.75
C LYS A 469 10.02 124.48 20.20
N ASP A 470 9.47 124.60 18.98
CA ASP A 470 9.07 125.88 18.39
C ASP A 470 7.97 126.57 19.20
N THR A 471 6.97 125.82 19.69
CA THR A 471 5.91 126.35 20.54
C THR A 471 6.49 126.95 21.83
N VAL A 472 7.39 126.24 22.50
CA VAL A 472 8.10 126.74 23.69
C VAL A 472 8.94 127.99 23.36
N ILE A 473 9.55 128.09 22.18
CA ILE A 473 10.26 129.30 21.74
C ILE A 473 9.28 130.48 21.56
N TYR A 474 8.13 130.26 20.91
CA TYR A 474 7.10 131.29 20.74
C TYR A 474 6.47 131.73 22.07
N GLU A 475 6.19 130.80 23.00
CA GLU A 475 5.68 131.13 24.34
C GLU A 475 6.69 131.97 25.14
N ASN A 476 7.97 131.60 25.12
CA ASN A 476 9.03 132.39 25.74
C ASN A 476 9.14 133.79 25.11
N HIS A 477 9.04 133.90 23.79
CA HIS A 477 9.07 135.18 23.10
C HIS A 477 7.85 136.06 23.47
N ILE A 478 6.65 135.48 23.54
CA ILE A 478 5.43 136.16 24.02
C ILE A 478 5.59 136.60 25.49
N GLY A 479 6.21 135.77 26.34
CA GLY A 479 6.54 136.13 27.73
C GLY A 479 7.45 137.36 27.81
N LEU A 480 8.55 137.35 27.06
CA LEU A 480 9.49 138.48 26.96
C LEU A 480 8.80 139.76 26.43
N LEU A 481 7.90 139.64 25.45
CA LEU A 481 7.10 140.77 24.95
C LEU A 481 6.14 141.31 26.02
N ARG A 482 5.45 140.44 26.79
CA ARG A 482 4.56 140.86 27.89
C ARG A 482 5.31 141.57 29.01
N ASP A 483 6.54 141.17 29.33
CA ASP A 483 7.39 141.86 30.30
C ASP A 483 7.97 143.17 29.76
N SER A 484 8.38 143.21 28.49
CA SER A 484 8.96 144.38 27.81
C SER A 484 7.93 145.50 27.60
N LEU A 485 6.72 145.16 27.14
CA LEU A 485 5.59 146.09 27.02
C LEU A 485 5.03 146.52 28.39
N GLY A 486 5.52 145.92 29.49
CA GLY A 486 5.03 146.18 30.83
C GLY A 486 3.63 145.66 31.11
N ALA A 487 3.02 144.87 30.22
CA ALA A 487 1.73 144.23 30.44
C ALA A 487 1.75 143.38 31.73
N SER A 488 2.80 142.58 31.93
CA SER A 488 3.04 141.83 33.17
C SER A 488 3.13 142.75 34.42
N LYS A 489 3.62 143.99 34.28
CA LYS A 489 3.65 144.99 35.37
C LYS A 489 2.27 145.66 35.58
N ILE A 490 1.44 145.77 34.53
CA ILE A 490 0.05 146.24 34.61
C ILE A 490 -0.82 145.17 35.29
N GLU A 491 -0.78 143.93 34.82
CA GLU A 491 -1.44 142.76 35.44
C GLU A 491 -1.06 142.64 36.93
N LYS A 492 0.25 142.72 37.27
CA LYS A 492 0.71 142.70 38.66
C LYS A 492 0.19 143.91 39.47
N ARG A 493 0.10 145.10 38.89
CA ARG A 493 -0.51 146.29 39.53
C ARG A 493 -2.02 146.13 39.73
N GLU A 494 -2.73 145.48 38.81
CA GLU A 494 -4.17 145.23 38.91
C GLU A 494 -4.48 144.12 39.94
N LEU A 495 -3.68 143.05 39.97
CA LEU A 495 -3.73 142.04 41.02
C LEU A 495 -3.44 142.64 42.41
N ILE A 496 -2.50 143.59 42.51
CA ILE A 496 -2.26 144.34 43.75
C ILE A 496 -3.44 145.25 44.09
N LYS A 497 -3.99 146.01 43.14
CA LYS A 497 -5.20 146.84 43.35
C LYS A 497 -6.39 146.01 43.83
N SER A 498 -6.62 144.85 43.24
CA SER A 498 -7.64 143.87 43.66
C SER A 498 -7.39 143.43 45.11
N LYS A 499 -6.20 142.89 45.43
CA LYS A 499 -5.86 142.44 46.79
C LYS A 499 -5.91 143.56 47.84
N VAL A 500 -5.55 144.79 47.47
CA VAL A 500 -5.68 145.98 48.33
C VAL A 500 -7.14 146.39 48.52
N SER A 501 -7.99 146.22 47.49
CA SER A 501 -9.43 146.49 47.59
C SER A 501 -10.12 145.46 48.49
N ASP A 502 -9.81 144.17 48.35
CA ASP A 502 -10.24 143.11 49.27
C ASP A 502 -9.80 143.38 50.72
N ALA A 503 -8.53 143.78 50.91
CA ALA A 503 -8.01 144.13 52.22
C ALA A 503 -8.73 145.35 52.82
N LYS A 504 -9.04 146.37 52.00
CA LYS A 504 -9.81 147.55 52.41
C LYS A 504 -11.26 147.21 52.74
N LEU A 505 -11.91 146.33 51.98
CA LEU A 505 -13.26 145.82 52.27
C LEU A 505 -13.26 145.07 53.62
N LYS A 506 -12.30 144.17 53.85
CA LYS A 506 -12.14 143.47 55.13
C LYS A 506 -11.85 144.41 56.30
N ALA A 507 -11.07 145.47 56.09
CA ALA A 507 -10.80 146.49 57.11
C ALA A 507 -12.07 147.30 57.44
N LEU A 508 -12.83 147.73 56.43
CA LEU A 508 -14.12 148.41 56.61
C LEU A 508 -15.16 147.50 57.28
N GLU A 509 -15.13 146.19 57.03
CA GLU A 509 -16.00 145.22 57.71
C GLU A 509 -15.62 145.05 59.19
N GLN A 510 -14.32 145.00 59.52
CA GLN A 510 -13.85 145.04 60.91
C GLN A 510 -14.18 146.37 61.60
N GLU A 511 -14.15 147.49 60.90
CA GLU A 511 -14.54 148.80 61.44
C GLU A 511 -16.05 148.90 61.66
N LYS A 512 -16.87 148.45 60.70
CA LYS A 512 -18.32 148.27 60.81
C LYS A 512 -18.69 147.42 62.03
N ASP A 513 -17.95 146.35 62.30
CA ASP A 513 -18.14 145.53 63.50
C ASP A 513 -17.64 146.18 64.79
N LYS A 514 -16.54 146.95 64.77
CA LYS A 514 -16.13 147.80 65.91
C LYS A 514 -17.17 148.89 66.22
N ILE A 515 -17.78 149.47 65.19
CA ILE A 515 -18.86 150.46 65.31
C ILE A 515 -20.11 149.80 65.89
N LYS A 516 -20.54 148.62 65.40
CA LYS A 516 -21.63 147.85 66.04
C LYS A 516 -21.36 147.60 67.52
N ARG A 517 -20.15 147.16 67.88
CA ARG A 517 -19.75 146.91 69.29
C ARG A 517 -19.75 148.20 70.14
N ARG A 518 -19.43 149.36 69.55
CA ARG A 518 -19.51 150.68 70.20
C ARG A 518 -20.91 151.30 70.23
N ARG A 519 -21.86 150.80 69.44
CA ARG A 519 -23.25 151.31 69.36
C ARG A 519 -24.25 150.50 70.20
N ASN A 520 -23.78 149.40 70.78
CA ASN A 520 -24.54 148.46 71.62
C ASN A 520 -23.92 148.36 73.03
N GLY A 521 -23.46 149.48 73.59
CA GLY A 521 -22.90 149.60 74.93
C GLY A 521 -23.30 150.95 75.54
#